data_AF-A0A2E3XRT7-F1
#
_entry.id   AF-A0A2E3XRT7-F1
#
_cell.length_a   1.000
_cell.length_b   1.000
_cell.length_c   1.000
_cell.angle_alpha   90.00
_cell.angle_beta   90.00
_cell.angle_gamma   90.00
#
_symmetry.space_group_name_H-M   'P 1'
#
loop_
_entity.id
_entity.type
_entity.pdbx_description
1 polymer ?
#
loop_
_entity_poly.entity_id
_entity_poly.type
_entity_poly.pdbx_seq_one_letter_code
_entity_poly.pdbx_strand_id
1 'polypeptide(L)'
;MTLGKAIENKYRSFFYDGPDSRDIAFARIFFYSSLIYLYFSDDYLIRYLYLPEIPTTLWRPISFFQGISHDGLMQLCSPLMVTLFGVSLLFSALGLLFPLMSFLAFLSGLFIIGMPNNIGTVYDSTTLVCVVLGILPFTHASHSLSLDRHFGIKFKFNRLLNRSILERDHSVEQDHLSSVWGLNLIASLVFLYFLCSAIQKMRLGGLRWPMSQDFAMALIYNQVELGKALSQEFELHFILKVMTLVLQFCAFVPLFWKKYRVFYTFLLLGFHLGVDSLMGVHFSTFKIIYFFIFPWTQFLRDLKKSVPFIPIFTRGKSLLMDPPNPWAESSWPLRRSSQILHLSLLIFVLGGSLASVYTYKHFWPFSTATMYAHPETFPYNEINFYIGDHAQQMTLVQDPDFFPLDRVRTQLAVRKLYFKDQVSLFSLGFAVTQMLTKAKKKPFKRLEIRQCYYPNIGALKENYPYSEDCKLLQKIENH
;
A
#
# COMPACT_ATOMS: atom_id res chain seq x y z
N MET A 1 34.16 -25.25 19.46
CA MET A 1 32.86 -24.56 19.65
C MET A 1 31.75 -25.56 19.33
N THR A 2 30.76 -25.75 20.20
CA THR A 2 29.68 -26.74 19.95
C THR A 2 28.67 -26.20 18.93
N LEU A 3 28.00 -27.09 18.19
CA LEU A 3 26.94 -26.72 17.23
C LEU A 3 25.86 -25.84 17.88
N GLY A 4 25.46 -26.17 19.12
CA GLY A 4 24.50 -25.37 19.88
C GLY A 4 24.95 -23.93 20.10
N LYS A 5 26.22 -23.70 20.49
CA LYS A 5 26.77 -22.34 20.65
C LYS A 5 26.85 -21.59 19.32
N ALA A 6 27.11 -22.29 18.21
CA ALA A 6 27.10 -21.68 16.88
C ALA A 6 25.71 -21.19 16.47
N ILE A 7 24.68 -22.01 16.72
CA ILE A 7 23.28 -21.65 16.46
C ILE A 7 22.85 -20.48 17.36
N GLU A 8 23.18 -20.53 18.65
CA GLU A 8 22.86 -19.45 19.59
C GLU A 8 23.53 -18.13 19.17
N ASN A 9 24.83 -18.15 18.85
CA ASN A 9 25.55 -16.95 18.40
C ASN A 9 24.96 -16.39 17.10
N LYS A 10 24.58 -17.25 16.15
CA LYS A 10 23.95 -16.82 14.90
C LYS A 10 22.56 -16.23 15.14
N TYR A 11 21.77 -16.83 16.03
CA TYR A 11 20.45 -16.32 16.43
C TYR A 11 20.57 -14.97 17.14
N ARG A 12 21.49 -14.85 18.10
CA ARG A 12 21.75 -13.60 18.81
C ARG A 12 22.20 -12.50 17.84
N SER A 13 23.18 -12.80 16.99
CA SER A 13 23.59 -11.88 15.93
C SER A 13 22.41 -11.50 15.06
N PHE A 14 21.51 -12.43 14.72
CA PHE A 14 20.34 -12.16 13.88
C PHE A 14 19.29 -11.23 14.51
N PHE A 15 19.03 -11.33 15.81
CA PHE A 15 18.01 -10.48 16.44
C PHE A 15 18.58 -9.22 17.08
N TYR A 16 19.85 -9.22 17.48
CA TYR A 16 20.39 -8.17 18.33
C TYR A 16 21.50 -7.33 17.69
N ASP A 17 22.15 -7.80 16.63
CA ASP A 17 23.02 -6.93 15.83
C ASP A 17 22.18 -6.07 14.91
N GLY A 18 22.44 -4.76 14.88
CA GLY A 18 21.64 -3.87 14.05
C GLY A 18 22.00 -2.41 14.16
N PRO A 19 21.09 -1.54 13.70
CA PRO A 19 21.35 -0.13 13.53
C PRO A 19 21.45 0.60 14.87
N ASP A 20 22.18 1.71 14.87
CA ASP A 20 22.37 2.53 16.06
C ASP A 20 21.02 3.06 16.58
N SER A 21 20.95 3.39 17.88
CA SER A 21 19.71 3.92 18.49
C SER A 21 19.14 5.13 17.75
N ARG A 22 19.98 5.98 17.15
CA ARG A 22 19.53 7.14 16.37
C ARG A 22 18.72 6.76 15.12
N ASP A 23 19.11 5.68 14.44
CA ASP A 23 18.37 5.19 13.28
C ASP A 23 16.99 4.70 13.67
N ILE A 24 16.89 3.99 14.80
CA ILE A 24 15.61 3.50 15.31
C ILE A 24 14.67 4.68 15.61
N ALA A 25 15.20 5.76 16.19
CA ALA A 25 14.41 6.96 16.43
C ALA A 25 13.99 7.67 15.15
N PHE A 26 14.89 7.79 14.17
CA PHE A 26 14.56 8.34 12.86
C PHE A 26 13.50 7.51 12.15
N ALA A 27 13.67 6.19 12.14
CA ALA A 27 12.72 5.23 11.58
C ALA A 27 11.36 5.38 12.29
N ARG A 28 11.33 5.46 13.62
CA ARG A 28 10.10 5.73 14.39
C ARG A 28 9.41 7.01 13.94
N ILE A 29 10.13 8.15 13.94
CA ILE A 29 9.59 9.44 13.52
C ILE A 29 9.02 9.33 12.10
N PHE A 30 9.82 8.82 11.17
CA PHE A 30 9.41 8.63 9.79
C PHE A 30 8.14 7.76 9.68
N PHE A 31 8.12 6.60 10.33
CA PHE A 31 6.99 5.67 10.27
C PHE A 31 5.70 6.32 10.75
N TYR A 32 5.67 6.84 11.97
CA TYR A 32 4.45 7.46 12.51
C TYR A 32 4.04 8.71 11.73
N SER A 33 5.00 9.57 11.34
CA SER A 33 4.70 10.75 10.52
C SER A 33 4.16 10.39 9.14
N SER A 34 4.69 9.34 8.51
CA SER A 34 4.17 8.84 7.24
C SER A 34 2.78 8.23 7.37
N LEU A 35 2.46 7.57 8.50
CA LEU A 35 1.09 7.11 8.75
C LEU A 35 0.13 8.29 8.98
N ILE A 36 0.55 9.33 9.70
CA ILE A 36 -0.25 10.55 9.85
C ILE A 36 -0.53 11.14 8.47
N TYR A 37 0.50 11.32 7.65
CA TYR A 37 0.33 11.81 6.29
C TYR A 37 -0.64 10.93 5.50
N LEU A 38 -0.36 9.62 5.38
CA LEU A 38 -1.15 8.70 4.58
C LEU A 38 -2.63 8.64 4.98
N TYR A 39 -2.93 8.62 6.27
CA TYR A 39 -4.30 8.43 6.74
C TYR A 39 -5.08 9.75 6.88
N PHE A 40 -4.39 10.89 7.06
CA PHE A 40 -5.03 12.20 7.27
C PHE A 40 -4.90 13.17 6.07
N SER A 41 -4.09 12.90 5.04
CA SER A 41 -3.96 13.80 3.88
C SER A 41 -5.06 13.64 2.82
N ASP A 42 -5.59 12.43 2.64
CA ASP A 42 -6.36 12.06 1.44
C ASP A 42 -7.86 11.90 1.70
N ASP A 43 -8.41 12.56 2.72
CA ASP A 43 -9.77 12.30 3.27
C ASP A 43 -10.01 10.80 3.54
N TYR A 44 -8.95 9.99 3.62
CA TYR A 44 -9.03 8.54 3.65
C TYR A 44 -9.82 8.10 4.88
N LEU A 45 -9.41 8.59 6.06
CA LEU A 45 -10.13 8.36 7.32
C LEU A 45 -11.55 8.93 7.32
N ILE A 46 -11.77 10.06 6.64
CA ILE A 46 -13.10 10.66 6.52
C ILE A 46 -14.03 9.72 5.76
N ARG A 47 -13.56 9.10 4.66
CA ARG A 47 -14.34 8.07 3.95
C ARG A 47 -14.71 6.92 4.89
N TYR A 48 -13.81 6.47 5.76
CA TYR A 48 -14.09 5.41 6.75
C TYR A 48 -15.04 5.82 7.88
N LEU A 49 -15.08 7.09 8.24
CA LEU A 49 -16.08 7.61 9.18
C LEU A 49 -17.50 7.60 8.61
N TYR A 50 -17.65 7.53 7.28
CA TYR A 50 -18.93 7.35 6.59
C TYR A 50 -19.25 5.89 6.22
N LEU A 51 -18.43 4.92 6.63
CA LEU A 51 -18.81 3.50 6.58
C LEU A 51 -19.89 3.02 7.59
N PRO A 52 -20.48 3.80 8.53
CA PRO A 52 -21.66 3.38 9.33
C PRO A 52 -22.82 2.78 8.55
N GLU A 53 -22.85 2.93 7.23
CA GLU A 53 -23.87 2.43 6.34
C GLU A 53 -23.49 1.10 5.65
N ILE A 54 -22.39 0.43 6.02
CA ILE A 54 -22.09 -0.90 5.45
C ILE A 54 -23.26 -1.85 5.79
N PRO A 55 -23.92 -2.44 4.79
CA PRO A 55 -24.93 -3.46 5.03
C PRO A 55 -24.31 -4.64 5.79
N THR A 56 -25.00 -5.16 6.80
CA THR A 56 -24.56 -6.33 7.57
C THR A 56 -24.30 -7.56 6.69
N THR A 57 -24.87 -7.60 5.49
CA THR A 57 -24.61 -8.65 4.48
C THR A 57 -23.19 -8.63 3.91
N LEU A 58 -22.51 -7.48 3.94
CA LEU A 58 -21.12 -7.33 3.53
C LEU A 58 -20.15 -7.61 4.68
N TRP A 59 -20.63 -7.65 5.93
CA TRP A 59 -19.83 -7.94 7.10
C TRP A 59 -19.43 -9.43 7.15
N ARG A 60 -18.14 -9.68 6.93
CA ARG A 60 -17.49 -11.00 6.93
C ARG A 60 -16.25 -10.94 7.83
N PRO A 61 -16.44 -10.95 9.15
CA PRO A 61 -15.36 -10.73 10.10
C PRO A 61 -14.28 -11.80 10.00
N ILE A 62 -13.02 -11.37 10.01
CA ILE A 62 -11.86 -12.26 10.00
C ILE A 62 -11.13 -12.21 11.35
N SER A 63 -10.62 -13.37 11.79
CA SER A 63 -9.73 -13.48 12.96
C SER A 63 -10.28 -12.78 14.21
N PHE A 64 -9.56 -11.80 14.76
CA PHE A 64 -9.92 -11.04 15.97
C PHE A 64 -11.33 -10.43 15.93
N PHE A 65 -11.82 -10.01 14.75
CA PHE A 65 -13.12 -9.37 14.62
C PHE A 65 -14.30 -10.34 14.70
N GLN A 66 -14.06 -11.66 14.68
CA GLN A 66 -15.14 -12.66 14.80
C GLN A 66 -15.85 -12.60 16.16
N GLY A 67 -15.17 -12.11 17.19
CA GLY A 67 -15.75 -11.92 18.52
C GLY A 67 -16.51 -10.60 18.71
N ILE A 68 -16.57 -9.74 17.70
CA ILE A 68 -17.12 -8.38 17.81
C ILE A 68 -18.32 -8.28 16.86
N SER A 69 -19.48 -7.88 17.41
CA SER A 69 -20.68 -7.64 16.58
C SER A 69 -20.44 -6.46 15.63
N HIS A 70 -21.10 -6.49 14.48
CA HIS A 70 -21.06 -5.38 13.51
C HIS A 70 -21.37 -4.04 14.21
N ASP A 71 -22.47 -3.97 14.96
CA ASP A 71 -22.89 -2.74 15.64
C ASP A 71 -21.91 -2.30 16.71
N GLY A 72 -21.31 -3.25 17.44
CA GLY A 72 -20.26 -2.96 18.42
C GLY A 72 -19.03 -2.34 17.77
N LEU A 73 -18.64 -2.84 16.59
CA LEU A 73 -17.52 -2.27 15.84
C LEU A 73 -17.83 -0.86 15.32
N MET A 74 -19.05 -0.62 14.82
CA MET A 74 -19.42 0.69 14.28
C MET A 74 -19.43 1.77 15.37
N GLN A 75 -19.85 1.41 16.60
CA GLN A 75 -19.75 2.30 17.75
C GLN A 75 -18.28 2.57 18.15
N LEU A 76 -17.41 1.58 18.00
CA LEU A 76 -15.97 1.73 18.28
C LEU A 76 -15.25 2.58 17.22
N CYS A 77 -15.68 2.55 15.95
CA CYS A 77 -15.14 3.36 14.86
C CYS A 77 -15.69 4.79 14.84
N SER A 78 -15.78 5.41 16.01
CA SER A 78 -16.30 6.77 16.18
C SER A 78 -15.26 7.84 15.82
N PRO A 79 -15.68 9.11 15.59
CA PRO A 79 -14.75 10.25 15.46
C PRO A 79 -13.75 10.36 16.62
N LEU A 80 -14.15 9.92 17.82
CA LEU A 80 -13.27 9.84 18.99
C LEU A 80 -12.12 8.86 18.78
N MET A 81 -12.37 7.68 18.21
CA MET A 81 -11.33 6.69 17.91
C MET A 81 -10.35 7.19 16.84
N VAL A 82 -10.85 7.87 15.81
CA VAL A 82 -10.01 8.51 14.79
C VAL A 82 -9.13 9.60 15.38
N THR A 83 -9.69 10.43 16.27
CA THR A 83 -8.93 11.44 17.00
C THR A 83 -7.87 10.79 17.89
N LEU A 84 -8.25 9.75 18.64
CA LEU A 84 -7.32 8.98 19.48
C LEU A 84 -6.18 8.39 18.66
N PHE A 85 -6.48 7.86 17.46
CA PHE A 85 -5.47 7.34 16.54
C PHE A 85 -4.52 8.44 16.07
N GLY A 86 -5.03 9.58 15.60
CA GLY A 86 -4.19 10.69 15.15
C GLY A 86 -3.28 11.23 16.26
N VAL A 87 -3.83 11.48 17.45
CA VAL A 87 -3.07 11.98 18.61
C VAL A 87 -2.01 10.97 19.05
N SER A 88 -2.37 9.68 19.11
CA SER A 88 -1.45 8.63 19.51
C SER A 88 -0.31 8.42 18.50
N LEU A 89 -0.57 8.51 17.18
CA LEU A 89 0.47 8.51 16.16
C LEU A 89 1.41 9.72 16.33
N LEU A 90 0.85 10.93 16.52
CA LEU A 90 1.64 12.15 16.69
C LEU A 90 2.56 12.06 17.91
N PHE A 91 2.03 11.63 19.04
CA PHE A 91 2.81 11.52 20.27
C PHE A 91 3.84 10.39 20.16
N SER A 92 3.52 9.31 19.45
CA SER A 92 4.48 8.23 19.17
C SER A 92 5.63 8.70 18.27
N ALA A 93 5.35 9.55 17.27
CA ALA A 93 6.40 10.16 16.45
C ALA A 93 7.35 11.00 17.31
N LEU A 94 6.79 11.88 18.14
CA LEU A 94 7.53 12.73 19.08
C LEU A 94 8.23 11.94 20.20
N GLY A 95 7.82 10.69 20.43
CA GLY A 95 8.29 9.86 21.53
C GLY A 95 7.88 10.41 22.90
N LEU A 96 6.63 10.89 23.01
CA LEU A 96 6.01 11.32 24.27
C LEU A 96 5.05 10.25 24.78
N LEU A 97 5.26 9.79 26.01
CA LEU A 97 4.60 8.63 26.62
C LEU A 97 4.61 7.43 25.66
N PHE A 98 5.74 7.18 25.00
CA PHE A 98 5.81 6.37 23.79
C PHE A 98 5.20 4.96 23.92
N PRO A 99 5.51 4.15 24.94
CA PRO A 99 4.93 2.80 25.04
C PRO A 99 3.40 2.84 25.12
N LEU A 100 2.86 3.79 25.88
CA LEU A 100 1.41 3.98 26.02
C LEU A 100 0.80 4.48 24.71
N MET A 101 1.36 5.53 24.12
CA MET A 101 0.82 6.13 22.89
C MET A 101 0.97 5.19 21.70
N SER A 102 2.06 4.44 21.60
CA SER A 102 2.22 3.42 20.57
C SER A 102 1.22 2.28 20.75
N PHE A 103 0.94 1.87 21.98
CA PHE A 103 -0.06 0.83 22.26
C PHE A 103 -1.48 1.32 21.94
N LEU A 104 -1.80 2.57 22.30
CA LEU A 104 -3.06 3.19 21.90
C LEU A 104 -3.17 3.30 20.38
N ALA A 105 -2.10 3.70 19.68
CA ALA A 105 -2.07 3.74 18.22
C ALA A 105 -2.28 2.36 17.59
N PHE A 106 -1.74 1.30 18.20
CA PHE A 106 -2.03 -0.07 17.81
C PHE A 106 -3.49 -0.43 18.01
N LEU A 107 -4.06 -0.20 19.20
CA LEU A 107 -5.44 -0.55 19.49
C LEU A 107 -6.41 0.21 18.58
N SER A 108 -6.29 1.54 18.49
CA SER A 108 -7.16 2.34 17.63
C SER A 108 -6.90 2.04 16.15
N GLY A 109 -5.65 1.83 15.76
CA GLY A 109 -5.27 1.42 14.40
C GLY A 109 -5.84 0.06 14.02
N LEU A 110 -5.87 -0.90 14.93
CA LEU A 110 -6.49 -2.21 14.71
C LEU A 110 -7.95 -2.04 14.28
N PHE A 111 -8.73 -1.21 14.98
CA PHE A 111 -10.11 -0.93 14.61
C PHE A 111 -10.23 -0.16 13.29
N ILE A 112 -9.51 0.96 13.16
CA ILE A 112 -9.65 1.86 12.00
C ILE A 112 -9.12 1.23 10.71
N ILE A 113 -7.90 0.70 10.76
CA ILE A 113 -7.19 0.15 9.60
C ILE A 113 -7.63 -1.30 9.33
N GLY A 114 -8.01 -2.04 10.37
CA GLY A 114 -8.45 -3.43 10.25
C GLY A 114 -9.92 -3.60 9.85
N MET A 115 -10.80 -2.63 10.14
CA MET A 115 -12.23 -2.69 9.79
C MET A 115 -12.48 -3.04 8.31
N PRO A 116 -11.81 -2.43 7.32
CA PRO A 116 -12.06 -2.70 5.90
C PRO A 116 -11.77 -4.14 5.48
N ASN A 117 -10.88 -4.83 6.21
CA ASN A 117 -10.53 -6.23 5.94
C ASN A 117 -11.66 -7.21 6.28
N ASN A 118 -12.72 -6.74 6.92
CA ASN A 118 -13.91 -7.52 7.25
C ASN A 118 -15.04 -7.37 6.23
N ILE A 119 -14.81 -6.68 5.10
CA ILE A 119 -15.83 -6.43 4.05
C ILE A 119 -15.58 -7.35 2.84
N GLY A 120 -15.27 -8.63 3.11
CA GLY A 120 -15.08 -9.67 2.10
C GLY A 120 -13.80 -9.59 1.26
N THR A 121 -13.04 -8.50 1.33
CA THR A 121 -11.72 -8.35 0.71
C THR A 121 -10.68 -8.04 1.77
N VAL A 122 -9.63 -8.86 1.84
CA VAL A 122 -8.51 -8.60 2.76
C VAL A 122 -7.51 -7.70 2.04
N TYR A 123 -7.29 -6.50 2.59
CA TYR A 123 -6.22 -5.62 2.13
C TYR A 123 -4.93 -5.99 2.85
N ASP A 124 -4.08 -6.66 2.10
CA ASP A 124 -2.77 -7.13 2.54
C ASP A 124 -1.89 -6.01 3.12
N SER A 125 -1.96 -4.84 2.51
CA SER A 125 -1.13 -3.66 2.83
C SER A 125 -1.47 -3.03 4.18
N THR A 126 -2.71 -3.15 4.64
CA THR A 126 -3.18 -2.57 5.91
C THR A 126 -2.89 -3.49 7.08
N THR A 127 -2.99 -4.81 6.86
CA THR A 127 -2.76 -5.84 7.89
C THR A 127 -1.34 -5.77 8.44
N LEU A 128 -0.33 -5.64 7.57
CA LEU A 128 1.06 -5.59 8.01
C LEU A 128 1.35 -4.33 8.85
N VAL A 129 0.72 -3.19 8.56
CA VAL A 129 0.86 -1.97 9.37
C VAL A 129 0.34 -2.18 10.78
N CYS A 130 -0.82 -2.82 10.94
CA CYS A 130 -1.36 -3.15 12.26
C CYS A 130 -0.41 -4.05 13.05
N VAL A 131 0.22 -5.02 12.39
CA VAL A 131 1.23 -5.89 13.03
C VAL A 131 2.46 -5.09 13.45
N VAL A 132 2.95 -4.18 12.60
CA VAL A 132 4.07 -3.29 12.95
C VAL A 132 3.71 -2.41 14.15
N LEU A 133 2.53 -1.76 14.12
CA LEU A 133 2.02 -0.98 15.24
C LEU A 133 1.91 -1.82 16.51
N GLY A 134 1.57 -3.11 16.42
CA GLY A 134 1.52 -4.01 17.57
C GLY A 134 2.89 -4.39 18.14
N ILE A 135 3.96 -4.36 17.32
CA ILE A 135 5.33 -4.68 17.77
C ILE A 135 5.99 -3.48 18.44
N LEU A 136 5.83 -2.28 17.87
CA LEU A 136 6.53 -1.07 18.31
C LEU A 136 6.39 -0.68 19.80
N PRO A 137 5.24 -0.86 20.50
CA PRO A 137 5.09 -0.55 21.92
C PRO A 137 6.05 -1.34 22.80
N PHE A 138 6.46 -2.53 22.34
CA PHE A 138 7.38 -3.41 23.04
C PHE A 138 8.84 -3.14 22.68
N THR A 139 9.09 -2.27 21.70
CA THR A 139 10.44 -1.86 21.32
C THR A 139 10.89 -0.66 22.15
N HIS A 140 12.18 -0.61 22.46
CA HIS A 140 12.79 0.53 23.14
C HIS A 140 13.10 1.71 22.20
N ALA A 141 12.31 1.85 21.12
CA ALA A 141 12.49 2.88 20.10
C ALA A 141 12.36 4.33 20.63
N SER A 142 11.90 4.53 21.86
CA SER A 142 11.83 5.84 22.52
C SER A 142 13.09 6.27 23.25
N HIS A 143 14.15 5.47 23.33
CA HIS A 143 15.33 5.87 24.12
C HIS A 143 16.22 6.92 23.43
N SER A 144 16.03 7.15 22.14
CA SER A 144 16.77 8.12 21.33
C SER A 144 15.80 9.13 20.69
N LEU A 145 16.21 10.41 20.67
CA LEU A 145 15.46 11.52 20.08
C LEU A 145 13.97 11.52 20.46
N SER A 146 13.66 11.39 21.75
CA SER A 146 12.29 11.39 22.27
C SER A 146 12.10 12.48 23.31
N LEU A 147 10.87 13.00 23.39
CA LEU A 147 10.48 13.91 24.46
C LEU A 147 10.49 13.21 25.82
N ASP A 148 10.18 11.91 25.89
CA ASP A 148 10.29 11.12 27.12
C ASP A 148 11.69 11.20 27.74
N ARG A 149 12.73 11.10 26.92
CA ARG A 149 14.12 11.25 27.37
C ARG A 149 14.43 12.69 27.79
N HIS A 150 13.95 13.67 27.04
CA HIS A 150 14.17 15.09 27.35
C HIS A 150 13.54 15.48 28.69
N PHE A 151 12.32 15.02 28.97
CA PHE A 151 11.60 15.28 30.21
C PHE A 151 11.93 14.30 31.34
N GLY A 152 12.83 13.34 31.12
CA GLY A 152 13.20 12.34 32.12
C GLY A 152 12.05 11.42 32.55
N ILE A 153 11.05 11.22 31.69
CA ILE A 153 9.87 10.40 31.97
C ILE A 153 10.29 8.92 31.99
N LYS A 154 10.32 8.33 33.18
CA LYS A 154 10.62 6.90 33.38
C LYS A 154 9.32 6.11 33.56
N PHE A 155 8.89 5.39 32.53
CA PHE A 155 7.72 4.52 32.64
C PHE A 155 8.00 3.28 33.49
N LYS A 156 7.26 3.11 34.59
CA LYS A 156 7.31 1.90 35.44
C LYS A 156 6.93 0.63 34.67
N PHE A 157 6.09 0.75 33.64
CA PHE A 157 5.64 -0.39 32.82
C PHE A 157 6.81 -1.14 32.17
N ASN A 158 7.79 -0.42 31.59
CA ASN A 158 9.00 -1.03 31.07
C ASN A 158 9.85 -1.68 32.17
N ARG A 159 9.82 -1.12 33.37
CA ARG A 159 10.52 -1.69 34.54
C ARG A 159 9.86 -2.98 35.04
N LEU A 160 8.54 -3.12 34.87
CA LEU A 160 7.79 -4.32 35.25
C LEU A 160 8.00 -5.44 34.23
N LEU A 161 7.91 -5.13 32.93
CA LEU A 161 8.16 -6.11 31.85
C LEU A 161 9.61 -6.61 31.85
N ASN A 162 10.57 -5.73 32.15
CA ASN A 162 12.00 -6.07 32.07
C ASN A 162 12.65 -6.32 33.45
N ARG A 163 11.86 -6.50 34.51
CA ARG A 163 12.41 -6.65 35.88
C ARG A 163 13.36 -7.84 36.01
N SER A 164 13.13 -8.91 35.23
CA SER A 164 13.99 -10.10 35.16
C SER A 164 15.29 -9.89 34.37
N ILE A 165 15.39 -8.82 33.57
CA ILE A 165 16.53 -8.51 32.70
C ILE A 165 17.40 -7.39 33.32
N LEU A 166 16.80 -6.53 34.14
CA LEU A 166 17.38 -5.30 34.72
C LEU A 166 18.26 -5.50 35.96
N GLU A 167 18.29 -6.69 36.58
CA GLU A 167 19.17 -6.96 37.73
C GLU A 167 20.62 -7.26 37.34
N ARG A 168 20.92 -7.38 36.05
CA ARG A 168 22.29 -7.50 35.53
C ARG A 168 22.71 -6.19 34.87
N ASP A 169 23.56 -5.43 35.55
CA ASP A 169 24.35 -4.29 35.09
C ASP A 169 23.74 -3.46 33.93
N HIS A 170 23.19 -2.29 34.29
CA HIS A 170 22.76 -1.20 33.42
C HIS A 170 23.90 -0.66 32.53
N SER A 171 24.35 -1.45 31.57
CA SER A 171 25.25 -1.02 30.51
C SER A 171 24.43 -0.46 29.35
N VAL A 172 24.92 0.63 28.75
CA VAL A 172 24.36 1.28 27.54
C VAL A 172 24.12 0.30 26.39
N GLU A 173 24.85 -0.83 26.40
CA GLU A 173 24.73 -1.93 25.46
C GLU A 173 23.37 -2.65 25.54
N GLN A 174 22.78 -2.77 26.74
CA GLN A 174 21.53 -3.50 26.93
C GLN A 174 20.31 -2.75 26.35
N ASP A 175 20.30 -1.42 26.41
CA ASP A 175 19.27 -0.57 25.79
C ASP A 175 19.32 -0.60 24.25
N HIS A 176 20.50 -0.86 23.68
CA HIS A 176 20.65 -1.02 22.24
C HIS A 176 20.04 -2.35 21.77
N LEU A 177 20.37 -3.45 22.44
CA LEU A 177 19.88 -4.80 22.11
C LEU A 177 18.33 -4.86 22.15
N SER A 178 17.72 -4.17 23.11
CA SER A 178 16.27 -4.16 23.32
C SER A 178 15.48 -3.35 22.28
N SER A 179 16.14 -2.54 21.45
CA SER A 179 15.50 -1.77 20.37
C SER A 179 15.60 -2.47 19.02
N VAL A 180 16.69 -3.20 18.78
CA VAL A 180 17.03 -3.78 17.48
C VAL A 180 16.19 -5.02 17.13
N TRP A 181 15.77 -5.81 18.13
CA TRP A 181 15.00 -7.02 17.89
C TRP A 181 13.66 -6.75 17.19
N GLY A 182 12.99 -5.63 17.53
CA GLY A 182 11.72 -5.26 16.93
C GLY A 182 11.83 -4.99 15.44
N LEU A 183 12.86 -4.25 15.01
CA LEU A 183 13.15 -4.02 13.59
C LEU A 183 13.44 -5.34 12.87
N ASN A 184 14.24 -6.21 13.48
CA ASN A 184 14.59 -7.51 12.92
C ASN A 184 13.37 -8.44 12.82
N LEU A 185 12.45 -8.39 13.78
CA LEU A 185 11.19 -9.11 13.74
C LEU A 185 10.29 -8.59 12.63
N ILE A 186 10.12 -7.27 12.52
CA ILE A 186 9.32 -6.64 11.47
C ILE A 186 9.88 -6.98 10.08
N ALA A 187 11.19 -6.87 9.89
CA ALA A 187 11.84 -7.28 8.65
C ALA A 187 11.58 -8.75 8.34
N SER A 188 11.68 -9.62 9.34
CA SER A 188 11.40 -11.06 9.16
C SER A 188 9.94 -11.32 8.78
N LEU A 189 8.99 -10.59 9.37
CA LEU A 189 7.57 -10.69 9.03
C LEU A 189 7.28 -10.20 7.62
N VAL A 190 7.92 -9.12 7.16
CA VAL A 190 7.82 -8.68 5.76
C VAL A 190 8.27 -9.79 4.81
N PHE A 191 9.42 -10.41 5.06
CA PHE A 191 9.93 -11.47 4.19
C PHE A 191 9.07 -12.73 4.25
N LEU A 192 8.61 -13.11 5.44
CA LEU A 192 7.68 -14.23 5.62
C LEU A 192 6.35 -13.97 4.90
N TYR A 193 5.86 -12.74 4.95
CA TYR A 193 4.65 -12.32 4.25
C TYR A 193 4.77 -12.57 2.73
N PHE A 194 5.89 -12.18 2.11
CA PHE A 194 6.14 -12.44 0.69
C PHE A 194 6.27 -13.94 0.38
N LEU A 195 6.95 -14.70 1.23
CA LEU A 195 7.05 -16.14 1.08
C LEU A 195 5.66 -16.81 1.14
N CYS A 196 4.84 -16.44 2.12
CA CYS A 196 3.46 -16.91 2.25
C CYS A 196 2.62 -16.53 1.03
N SER A 197 2.80 -15.31 0.50
CA SER A 197 2.12 -14.86 -0.72
C SER A 197 2.48 -15.70 -1.95
N ALA A 198 3.75 -16.11 -2.09
CA ALA A 198 4.18 -17.04 -3.14
C ALA A 198 3.58 -18.44 -2.95
N ILE A 199 3.65 -18.99 -1.74
CA ILE A 199 3.07 -20.30 -1.41
C ILE A 199 1.57 -20.31 -1.70
N GLN A 200 0.85 -19.24 -1.35
CA GLN A 200 -0.58 -19.14 -1.60
C GLN A 200 -0.92 -19.11 -3.09
N LYS A 201 -0.16 -18.36 -3.91
CA LYS A 201 -0.31 -18.36 -5.37
C LYS A 201 -0.09 -19.75 -5.97
N MET A 202 0.95 -20.45 -5.52
CA MET A 202 1.24 -21.81 -5.96
C MET A 202 0.21 -22.82 -5.47
N ARG A 203 -0.32 -22.66 -4.26
CA ARG A 203 -1.36 -23.53 -3.72
C ARG A 203 -2.67 -23.43 -4.49
N LEU A 204 -3.09 -22.19 -4.81
CA LEU A 204 -4.38 -21.96 -5.47
C LEU A 204 -4.30 -22.12 -6.99
N GLY A 205 -3.24 -21.60 -7.63
CA GLY A 205 -3.10 -21.62 -9.09
C GLY A 205 -2.14 -22.67 -9.63
N GLY A 206 -1.33 -23.32 -8.79
CA GLY A 206 -0.29 -24.25 -9.23
C GLY A 206 0.73 -23.58 -10.17
N LEU A 207 1.33 -24.38 -11.04
CA LEU A 207 2.18 -23.89 -12.14
C LEU A 207 1.40 -23.16 -13.23
N ARG A 208 0.06 -23.22 -13.21
CA ARG A 208 -0.80 -22.47 -14.12
C ARG A 208 -0.90 -21.00 -13.72
N TRP A 209 -0.62 -20.65 -12.46
CA TRP A 209 -0.67 -19.26 -12.00
C TRP A 209 0.16 -18.33 -12.89
N PRO A 210 1.46 -18.56 -13.18
CA PRO A 210 2.20 -17.68 -14.08
C PRO A 210 1.69 -17.73 -15.53
N MET A 211 1.08 -18.84 -15.97
CA MET A 211 0.56 -19.02 -17.34
C MET A 211 -0.82 -18.37 -17.55
N SER A 212 -1.54 -18.00 -16.49
CA SER A 212 -2.90 -17.46 -16.61
C SER A 212 -2.94 -16.06 -17.21
N GLN A 213 -4.07 -15.68 -17.81
CA GLN A 213 -4.30 -14.33 -18.35
C GLN A 213 -4.77 -13.32 -17.28
N ASP A 214 -4.89 -13.75 -16.02
CA ASP A 214 -5.41 -12.90 -14.92
C ASP A 214 -4.61 -11.61 -14.74
N PHE A 215 -3.30 -11.65 -15.02
CA PHE A 215 -2.45 -10.46 -14.94
C PHE A 215 -2.76 -9.46 -16.06
N ALA A 216 -2.95 -9.93 -17.30
CA ALA A 216 -3.36 -9.07 -18.40
C ALA A 216 -4.73 -8.42 -18.11
N MET A 217 -5.68 -9.21 -17.59
CA MET A 217 -6.98 -8.69 -17.15
C MET A 217 -6.85 -7.65 -16.04
N ALA A 218 -5.98 -7.88 -15.06
CA ALA A 218 -5.71 -6.90 -14.01
C ALA A 218 -5.09 -5.60 -14.55
N LEU A 219 -4.19 -5.69 -15.53
CA LEU A 219 -3.59 -4.52 -16.18
C LEU A 219 -4.64 -3.72 -16.97
N ILE A 220 -5.53 -4.39 -17.70
CA ILE A 220 -6.63 -3.75 -18.45
C ILE A 220 -7.61 -3.07 -17.47
N TYR A 221 -7.98 -3.77 -16.40
CA TYR A 221 -8.95 -3.30 -15.42
C TYR A 221 -8.52 -1.99 -14.75
N ASN A 222 -7.23 -1.86 -14.40
CA ASN A 222 -6.72 -0.67 -13.71
C ASN A 222 -6.46 0.54 -14.63
N GLN A 223 -6.69 0.40 -15.93
CA GLN A 223 -6.69 1.49 -16.91
C GLN A 223 -5.39 2.31 -17.09
N VAL A 224 -4.27 1.94 -16.47
CA VAL A 224 -2.98 2.61 -16.64
C VAL A 224 -2.42 2.38 -18.05
N GLU A 225 -2.01 3.44 -18.75
CA GLU A 225 -1.56 3.35 -20.16
C GLU A 225 -0.42 2.36 -20.36
N LEU A 226 0.60 2.42 -19.50
CA LEU A 226 1.73 1.48 -19.53
C LEU A 226 1.27 0.04 -19.29
N GLY A 227 0.34 -0.17 -18.36
CA GLY A 227 -0.27 -1.47 -18.10
C GLY A 227 -1.07 -1.99 -19.29
N LYS A 228 -1.85 -1.13 -19.95
CA LYS A 228 -2.61 -1.48 -21.17
C LYS A 228 -1.70 -1.88 -22.32
N ALA A 229 -0.65 -1.10 -22.58
CA ALA A 229 0.34 -1.44 -23.60
C ALA A 229 0.98 -2.79 -23.29
N LEU A 230 1.39 -2.99 -22.03
CA LEU A 230 1.92 -4.25 -21.57
C LEU A 230 0.91 -5.40 -21.74
N SER A 231 -0.39 -5.17 -21.50
CA SER A 231 -1.47 -6.18 -21.54
C SER A 231 -1.64 -6.90 -22.89
N GLN A 232 -1.03 -6.37 -23.96
CA GLN A 232 -1.05 -6.98 -25.29
C GLN A 232 0.10 -8.00 -25.49
N GLU A 233 1.11 -7.98 -24.61
CA GLU A 233 2.35 -8.76 -24.75
C GLU A 233 2.38 -9.96 -23.79
N PHE A 234 1.85 -11.11 -24.23
CA PHE A 234 1.73 -12.32 -23.41
C PHE A 234 3.06 -12.80 -22.82
N GLU A 235 4.14 -12.78 -23.60
CA GLU A 235 5.46 -13.24 -23.16
C GLU A 235 5.98 -12.42 -21.98
N LEU A 236 5.75 -11.11 -22.01
CA LEU A 236 6.21 -10.21 -20.97
C LEU A 236 5.40 -10.38 -19.67
N HIS A 237 4.10 -10.68 -19.75
CA HIS A 237 3.31 -11.06 -18.57
C HIS A 237 3.86 -12.31 -17.92
N PHE A 238 4.12 -13.34 -18.72
CA PHE A 238 4.63 -14.60 -18.23
C PHE A 238 5.96 -14.38 -17.49
N ILE A 239 6.90 -13.64 -18.10
CA ILE A 239 8.19 -13.30 -17.48
C ILE A 239 7.97 -12.54 -16.17
N LEU A 240 7.12 -11.51 -16.14
CA LEU A 240 6.87 -10.71 -14.93
C LEU A 240 6.24 -11.53 -13.80
N LYS A 241 5.33 -12.45 -14.12
CA LYS A 241 4.70 -13.34 -13.13
C LYS A 241 5.69 -14.38 -12.61
N VAL A 242 6.53 -14.95 -13.47
CA VAL A 242 7.62 -15.84 -13.05
C VAL A 242 8.61 -15.08 -12.16
N MET A 243 9.04 -13.88 -12.54
CA MET A 243 9.91 -13.02 -11.73
C MET A 243 9.26 -12.69 -10.38
N THR A 244 7.95 -12.43 -10.35
CA THR A 244 7.20 -12.18 -9.12
C THR A 244 7.26 -13.40 -8.20
N LEU A 245 7.02 -14.61 -8.73
CA LEU A 245 7.11 -15.85 -7.94
C LEU A 245 8.53 -16.09 -7.45
N VAL A 246 9.53 -15.97 -8.32
CA VAL A 246 10.95 -16.17 -7.97
C VAL A 246 11.36 -15.20 -6.88
N LEU A 247 11.03 -13.92 -7.03
CA LEU A 247 11.26 -12.91 -6.00
C LEU A 247 10.60 -13.38 -4.72
N GLN A 248 9.27 -13.51 -4.67
CA GLN A 248 8.51 -13.87 -3.47
C GLN A 248 9.01 -15.15 -2.77
N PHE A 249 9.36 -16.20 -3.52
CA PHE A 249 9.97 -17.41 -2.96
C PHE A 249 11.35 -17.11 -2.35
N CYS A 250 12.21 -16.38 -3.05
CA CYS A 250 13.53 -15.98 -2.54
C CYS A 250 13.47 -15.09 -1.29
N ALA A 251 12.29 -14.66 -0.83
CA ALA A 251 12.14 -13.94 0.44
C ALA A 251 12.63 -14.75 1.66
N PHE A 252 12.76 -16.08 1.58
CA PHE A 252 13.38 -16.83 2.68
C PHE A 252 14.88 -16.54 2.84
N VAL A 253 15.59 -16.13 1.77
CA VAL A 253 17.04 -15.87 1.80
C VAL A 253 17.42 -14.83 2.86
N PRO A 254 16.81 -13.63 2.91
CA PRO A 254 17.10 -12.64 3.96
C PRO A 254 16.73 -13.08 5.40
N LEU A 255 15.94 -14.16 5.57
CA LEU A 255 15.67 -14.76 6.88
C LEU A 255 16.86 -15.58 7.41
N PHE A 256 17.68 -16.16 6.54
CA PHE A 256 18.85 -16.94 6.96
C PHE A 256 20.17 -16.16 6.87
N TRP A 257 20.20 -15.11 6.04
CA TRP A 257 21.40 -14.33 5.75
C TRP A 257 21.11 -12.82 5.76
N LYS A 258 21.38 -12.18 6.91
CA LYS A 258 21.16 -10.73 7.11
C LYS A 258 21.77 -9.84 6.04
N LYS A 259 22.94 -10.23 5.50
CA LYS A 259 23.65 -9.46 4.46
C LYS A 259 22.82 -9.20 3.21
N TYR A 260 21.84 -10.05 2.90
CA TYR A 260 20.97 -9.88 1.74
C TYR A 260 19.72 -9.05 2.03
N ARG A 261 19.45 -8.68 3.29
CA ARG A 261 18.23 -7.92 3.64
C ARG A 261 18.14 -6.59 2.91
N VAL A 262 19.22 -5.81 2.90
CA VAL A 262 19.26 -4.51 2.22
C VAL A 262 18.96 -4.65 0.73
N PHE A 263 19.68 -5.56 0.07
CA PHE A 263 19.48 -5.87 -1.34
C PHE A 263 18.04 -6.30 -1.61
N TYR A 264 17.51 -7.21 -0.79
CA TYR A 264 16.18 -7.75 -0.98
C TYR A 264 15.08 -6.72 -0.69
N THR A 265 15.27 -5.83 0.30
CA THR A 265 14.37 -4.69 0.53
C THR A 265 14.31 -3.75 -0.68
N PHE A 266 15.45 -3.50 -1.36
CA PHE A 266 15.43 -2.74 -2.62
C PHE A 266 14.69 -3.47 -3.74
N LEU A 267 14.84 -4.79 -3.86
CA LEU A 267 14.09 -5.58 -4.83
C LEU A 267 12.57 -5.50 -4.55
N LEU A 268 12.15 -5.60 -3.29
CA LEU A 268 10.74 -5.46 -2.91
C LEU A 268 10.20 -4.05 -3.15
N LEU A 269 11.01 -3.02 -2.86
CA LEU A 269 10.65 -1.63 -3.17
C LEU A 269 10.48 -1.45 -4.69
N GLY A 270 11.43 -1.93 -5.50
CA GLY A 270 11.35 -1.89 -6.95
C GLY A 270 10.15 -2.67 -7.50
N PHE A 271 9.84 -3.83 -6.91
CA PHE A 271 8.66 -4.61 -7.24
C PHE A 271 7.37 -3.81 -7.01
N HIS A 272 7.19 -3.21 -5.84
CA HIS A 272 5.99 -2.39 -5.57
C HIS A 272 5.94 -1.11 -6.41
N LEU A 273 7.06 -0.45 -6.68
CA LEU A 273 7.08 0.68 -7.61
C LEU A 273 6.70 0.26 -9.04
N GLY A 274 7.11 -0.95 -9.45
CA GLY A 274 6.70 -1.54 -10.72
C GLY A 274 5.19 -1.81 -10.75
N VAL A 275 4.63 -2.39 -9.69
CA VAL A 275 3.17 -2.61 -9.60
C VAL A 275 2.41 -1.29 -9.59
N ASP A 276 2.85 -0.30 -8.82
CA ASP A 276 2.27 1.06 -8.83
C ASP A 276 2.26 1.64 -10.25
N SER A 277 3.36 1.49 -11.00
CA SER A 277 3.52 2.05 -12.35
C SER A 277 2.73 1.31 -13.42
N LEU A 278 2.53 -0.01 -13.26
CA LEU A 278 1.83 -0.85 -14.24
C LEU A 278 0.34 -0.96 -13.97
N MET A 279 -0.06 -0.97 -12.70
CA MET A 279 -1.42 -1.27 -12.27
C MET A 279 -2.06 -0.11 -11.51
N GLY A 280 -1.35 0.97 -11.18
CA GLY A 280 -1.93 2.06 -10.38
C GLY A 280 -2.32 1.65 -8.96
N VAL A 281 -1.94 0.44 -8.52
CA VAL A 281 -2.25 -0.08 -7.19
C VAL A 281 -1.14 0.36 -6.23
N HIS A 282 -1.44 1.32 -5.37
CA HIS A 282 -0.45 1.94 -4.49
C HIS A 282 -0.18 1.13 -3.21
N PHE A 283 0.99 0.51 -3.10
CA PHE A 283 1.43 -0.18 -1.87
C PHE A 283 2.14 0.76 -0.88
N SER A 284 1.54 1.92 -0.59
CA SER A 284 2.16 2.99 0.21
C SER A 284 2.62 2.55 1.59
N THR A 285 1.82 1.74 2.29
CA THR A 285 2.18 1.23 3.62
C THR A 285 3.39 0.30 3.60
N PHE A 286 3.50 -0.59 2.62
CA PHE A 286 4.67 -1.44 2.45
C PHE A 286 5.93 -0.62 2.18
N LYS A 287 5.83 0.41 1.32
CA LYS A 287 6.94 1.32 1.05
C LYS A 287 7.40 1.99 2.35
N ILE A 288 6.47 2.51 3.17
CA ILE A 288 6.80 3.08 4.49
C ILE A 288 7.53 2.05 5.36
N ILE A 289 7.06 0.80 5.39
CA ILE A 289 7.70 -0.28 6.17
C ILE A 289 9.10 -0.62 5.64
N TYR A 290 9.32 -0.60 4.32
CA TYR A 290 10.65 -0.83 3.73
C TYR A 290 11.65 0.23 4.16
N PHE A 291 11.24 1.49 4.13
CA PHE A 291 12.05 2.60 4.64
C PHE A 291 12.27 2.49 6.14
N PHE A 292 11.28 2.00 6.90
CA PHE A 292 11.40 1.79 8.34
C PHE A 292 12.42 0.71 8.72
N ILE A 293 12.44 -0.43 8.02
CA ILE A 293 13.38 -1.54 8.31
C ILE A 293 14.77 -1.33 7.68
N PHE A 294 14.96 -0.25 6.93
CA PHE A 294 16.21 0.00 6.21
C PHE A 294 17.32 0.44 7.18
N PRO A 295 18.53 -0.16 7.11
CA PRO A 295 19.63 0.19 8.02
C PRO A 295 20.35 1.47 7.56
N TRP A 296 19.70 2.63 7.78
CA TRP A 296 20.14 3.93 7.28
C TRP A 296 21.58 4.29 7.65
N THR A 297 22.03 4.17 8.90
CA THR A 297 23.43 4.50 9.25
C THR A 297 24.43 3.60 8.54
N GLN A 298 24.16 2.30 8.44
CA GLN A 298 25.08 1.37 7.77
C GLN A 298 25.20 1.74 6.30
N PHE A 299 24.05 1.95 5.65
CA PHE A 299 24.01 2.38 4.26
C PHE A 299 24.73 3.71 4.04
N LEU A 300 24.47 4.73 4.85
CA LEU A 300 25.12 6.04 4.73
C LEU A 300 26.63 5.97 5.02
N ARG A 301 27.06 5.15 5.98
CA ARG A 301 28.49 4.89 6.25
C ARG A 301 29.18 4.21 5.08
N ASP A 302 28.56 3.18 4.51
CA ASP A 302 29.11 2.44 3.39
C ASP A 302 29.11 3.27 2.10
N LEU A 303 28.09 4.11 1.91
CA LEU A 303 28.03 5.09 0.84
C LEU A 303 29.15 6.13 0.99
N LYS A 304 29.38 6.68 2.19
CA LYS A 304 30.48 7.62 2.45
C LYS A 304 31.86 7.02 2.21
N LYS A 305 32.03 5.72 2.44
CA LYS A 305 33.29 5.00 2.11
C LYS A 305 33.44 4.73 0.60
N SER A 306 32.33 4.53 -0.10
CA SER A 306 32.31 4.11 -1.51
C SER A 306 32.34 5.28 -2.47
N VAL A 307 31.77 6.42 -2.10
CA VAL A 307 31.96 7.68 -2.81
C VAL A 307 33.34 8.19 -2.39
N PRO A 308 34.39 8.11 -3.24
CA PRO A 308 35.62 8.82 -2.95
C PRO A 308 35.19 10.28 -2.79
N PHE A 309 35.28 10.78 -1.57
CA PHE A 309 35.03 12.19 -1.30
C PHE A 309 36.11 12.92 -2.09
N ILE A 310 35.81 13.27 -3.35
CA ILE A 310 36.68 14.14 -4.13
C ILE A 310 36.73 15.40 -3.27
N PRO A 311 37.89 15.75 -2.69
CA PRO A 311 37.98 16.93 -1.86
C PRO A 311 37.92 18.13 -2.81
N ILE A 312 36.71 18.50 -3.25
CA ILE A 312 36.52 19.55 -4.26
C ILE A 312 36.82 20.94 -3.66
N PHE A 313 37.00 21.11 -2.34
CA PHE A 313 37.21 22.45 -1.76
C PHE A 313 38.11 22.55 -0.52
N THR A 314 39.23 21.82 -0.43
CA THR A 314 40.20 22.04 0.68
C THR A 314 41.69 21.97 0.30
N ARG A 315 42.09 22.26 -0.94
CA ARG A 315 43.52 22.42 -1.29
C ARG A 315 43.84 23.73 -2.00
N GLY A 316 43.53 24.84 -1.32
CA GLY A 316 44.31 26.07 -1.45
C GLY A 316 45.46 26.07 -0.43
N LYS A 317 46.43 25.15 -0.55
CA LYS A 317 47.73 25.26 0.13
C LYS A 317 48.77 24.31 -0.49
N SER A 318 49.73 24.95 -1.14
CA SER A 318 51.09 24.52 -1.54
C SER A 318 51.24 23.16 -2.24
N LEU A 319 51.34 23.24 -3.56
CA LEU A 319 52.16 22.38 -4.41
C LEU A 319 53.64 22.47 -3.96
N LEU A 320 54.06 21.56 -3.08
CA LEU A 320 55.46 21.09 -3.03
C LEU A 320 55.38 19.58 -3.21
N MET A 321 55.84 19.14 -4.38
CA MET A 321 55.84 17.75 -4.81
C MET A 321 56.96 17.00 -4.10
N ASP A 322 56.62 15.93 -3.37
CA ASP A 322 57.53 14.82 -3.17
C ASP A 322 57.37 13.84 -4.34
N PRO A 323 58.46 13.29 -4.91
CA PRO A 323 58.40 12.36 -6.03
C PRO A 323 57.78 11.01 -5.62
N PRO A 324 56.99 10.36 -6.50
CA PRO A 324 56.30 9.12 -6.19
C PRO A 324 57.27 7.94 -6.04
N ASN A 325 57.09 7.15 -4.99
CA ASN A 325 57.81 5.91 -4.73
C ASN A 325 57.30 4.80 -5.70
N PRO A 326 58.15 4.26 -6.59
CA PRO A 326 57.73 3.31 -7.63
C PRO A 326 57.48 1.87 -7.16
N TRP A 327 57.54 1.57 -5.86
CA TRP A 327 57.51 0.19 -5.35
C TRP A 327 56.26 -0.21 -4.54
N ALA A 328 55.15 0.54 -4.63
CA ALA A 328 53.90 0.16 -3.95
C ALA A 328 53.07 -0.83 -4.79
N GLU A 329 53.43 -2.11 -4.71
CA GLU A 329 52.79 -3.25 -5.38
C GLU A 329 51.31 -3.49 -4.96
N SER A 330 50.40 -3.19 -5.88
CA SER A 330 49.36 -4.07 -6.45
C SER A 330 48.59 -5.13 -5.60
N SER A 331 47.93 -4.76 -4.50
CA SER A 331 46.89 -5.61 -3.87
C SER A 331 45.43 -5.14 -4.16
N TRP A 332 45.08 -4.91 -5.43
CA TRP A 332 43.81 -4.27 -5.84
C TRP A 332 42.76 -5.09 -6.67
N PRO A 333 42.57 -6.43 -6.58
CA PRO A 333 41.49 -7.07 -7.37
C PRO A 333 40.15 -7.25 -6.63
N LEU A 334 40.09 -7.31 -5.30
CA LEU A 334 38.87 -7.76 -4.59
C LEU A 334 37.84 -6.68 -4.23
N ARG A 335 38.17 -5.38 -4.34
CA ARG A 335 37.22 -4.28 -4.06
C ARG A 335 36.36 -3.87 -5.25
N ARG A 336 36.73 -4.23 -6.48
CA ARG A 336 35.99 -3.82 -7.69
C ARG A 336 34.66 -4.56 -7.86
N SER A 337 34.57 -5.83 -7.45
CA SER A 337 33.36 -6.63 -7.65
C SER A 337 32.16 -6.13 -6.83
N SER A 338 32.38 -5.68 -5.59
CA SER A 338 31.30 -5.09 -4.79
C SER A 338 30.88 -3.70 -5.31
N GLN A 339 31.83 -2.90 -5.79
CA GLN A 339 31.54 -1.57 -6.35
C GLN A 339 30.76 -1.66 -7.66
N ILE A 340 31.10 -2.61 -8.55
CA ILE A 340 30.35 -2.86 -9.78
C ILE A 340 28.93 -3.32 -9.46
N LEU A 341 28.75 -4.23 -8.48
CA LEU A 341 27.43 -4.68 -8.05
C LEU A 341 26.58 -3.50 -7.51
N HIS A 342 27.15 -2.62 -6.70
CA HIS A 342 26.46 -1.44 -6.19
C HIS A 342 26.10 -0.43 -7.30
N LEU A 343 26.95 -0.25 -8.31
CA LEU A 343 26.70 0.63 -9.44
C LEU A 343 25.61 0.09 -10.38
N SER A 344 25.63 -1.21 -10.68
CA SER A 344 24.58 -1.88 -11.45
C SER A 344 23.22 -1.83 -10.73
N LEU A 345 23.23 -1.92 -9.39
CA LEU A 345 22.03 -1.79 -8.56
C LEU A 345 21.45 -0.36 -8.61
N LEU A 346 22.34 0.64 -8.54
CA LEU A 346 21.96 2.04 -8.67
C LEU A 346 21.35 2.29 -10.06
N ILE A 347 21.92 1.73 -11.12
CA ILE A 347 21.39 1.85 -12.49
C ILE A 347 20.05 1.13 -12.65
N PHE A 348 19.84 -0.03 -12.01
CA PHE A 348 18.56 -0.73 -12.09
C PHE A 348 17.44 -0.01 -11.33
N VAL A 349 17.73 0.45 -10.10
CA VAL A 349 16.77 1.22 -9.27
C VAL A 349 16.51 2.60 -9.88
N LEU A 350 17.54 3.31 -10.35
CA LEU A 350 17.37 4.58 -11.06
C LEU A 350 16.73 4.36 -12.44
N GLY A 351 16.99 3.25 -13.12
CA GLY A 351 16.38 2.92 -14.41
C GLY A 351 14.86 2.74 -14.29
N GLY A 352 14.41 1.99 -13.28
CA GLY A 352 12.98 1.87 -12.97
C GLY A 352 12.35 3.20 -12.51
N SER A 353 13.07 3.98 -11.69
CA SER A 353 12.56 5.26 -11.16
C SER A 353 12.58 6.41 -12.18
N LEU A 354 13.55 6.43 -13.09
CA LEU A 354 13.65 7.42 -14.17
C LEU A 354 12.68 7.09 -15.29
N ALA A 355 12.43 5.80 -15.57
CA ALA A 355 11.37 5.40 -16.48
C ALA A 355 9.98 5.88 -15.98
N SER A 356 9.72 5.81 -14.67
CA SER A 356 8.47 6.31 -14.06
C SER A 356 8.39 7.85 -14.02
N VAL A 357 9.51 8.56 -13.77
CA VAL A 357 9.53 10.04 -13.78
C VAL A 357 9.46 10.61 -15.21
N TYR A 358 10.08 9.95 -16.19
CA TYR A 358 10.03 10.32 -17.60
C TYR A 358 8.62 10.14 -18.19
N THR A 359 7.93 9.05 -17.84
CA THR A 359 6.52 8.86 -18.23
C THR A 359 5.61 9.92 -17.58
N TYR A 360 5.82 10.25 -16.30
CA TYR A 360 5.03 11.28 -15.60
C TYR A 360 5.15 12.69 -16.21
N LYS A 361 6.32 13.05 -16.76
CA LYS A 361 6.57 14.39 -17.31
C LYS A 361 6.15 14.54 -18.78
N HIS A 362 6.03 13.45 -19.53
CA HIS A 362 5.77 13.49 -20.98
C HIS A 362 4.39 12.99 -21.42
N PHE A 363 3.61 12.34 -20.55
CA PHE A 363 2.27 11.80 -20.87
C PHE A 363 1.14 12.43 -20.05
N TRP A 364 1.13 13.76 -19.94
CA TRP A 364 -0.05 14.47 -19.45
C TRP A 364 -0.92 14.94 -20.64
N PRO A 365 -2.09 14.32 -20.88
CA PRO A 365 -3.20 15.05 -21.44
C PRO A 365 -4.37 15.10 -20.47
N PHE A 366 -4.99 16.28 -20.44
CA PHE A 366 -6.23 16.62 -19.76
C PHE A 366 -7.29 15.51 -19.89
N SER A 367 -7.85 15.07 -18.76
CA SER A 367 -9.01 14.20 -18.72
C SER A 367 -10.24 14.92 -19.28
N THR A 368 -10.68 14.56 -20.48
CA THR A 368 -12.02 14.87 -21.00
C THR A 368 -12.97 13.75 -20.64
N ALA A 369 -14.06 14.06 -19.93
CA ALA A 369 -15.17 13.13 -19.76
C ALA A 369 -15.96 13.02 -21.08
N THR A 370 -16.08 11.80 -21.63
CA THR A 370 -16.86 11.52 -22.83
C THR A 370 -18.16 10.80 -22.43
N MET A 371 -19.31 11.35 -22.81
CA MET A 371 -20.62 10.79 -22.53
C MET A 371 -21.12 10.05 -23.78
N TYR A 372 -21.44 8.75 -23.66
CA TYR A 372 -22.00 7.96 -24.74
C TYR A 372 -23.47 7.64 -24.46
N ALA A 373 -24.35 7.90 -25.43
CA ALA A 373 -25.72 7.40 -25.44
C ALA A 373 -25.80 6.25 -26.45
N HIS A 374 -26.18 5.07 -26.01
CA HIS A 374 -26.38 3.92 -26.89
C HIS A 374 -27.85 3.86 -27.31
N PRO A 375 -28.18 4.01 -28.61
CA PRO A 375 -29.50 3.70 -29.11
C PRO A 375 -29.49 2.23 -29.55
N GLU A 376 -30.20 1.35 -28.85
CA GLU A 376 -31.01 0.25 -29.43
C GLU A 376 -31.34 -0.86 -28.42
N THR A 377 -32.57 -1.37 -28.55
CA THR A 377 -33.13 -2.62 -28.01
C THR A 377 -33.45 -2.71 -26.51
N PHE A 378 -34.42 -1.91 -26.04
CA PHE A 378 -35.31 -2.31 -24.94
C PHE A 378 -36.75 -1.93 -25.26
N PRO A 379 -37.76 -2.77 -24.98
CA PRO A 379 -39.17 -2.47 -25.26
C PRO A 379 -39.82 -1.51 -24.24
N TYR A 380 -39.03 -0.79 -23.45
CA TYR A 380 -39.51 0.16 -22.44
C TYR A 380 -38.85 1.53 -22.61
N ASN A 381 -39.61 2.61 -22.33
CA ASN A 381 -39.22 4.02 -22.41
C ASN A 381 -38.16 4.38 -21.36
N GLU A 382 -36.94 3.86 -21.49
CA GLU A 382 -35.81 4.16 -20.59
C GLU A 382 -34.65 4.75 -21.39
N ILE A 383 -34.13 5.89 -20.91
CA ILE A 383 -32.86 6.46 -21.38
C ILE A 383 -31.83 6.21 -20.29
N ASN A 384 -30.80 5.43 -20.62
CA ASN A 384 -29.72 5.08 -19.69
C ASN A 384 -28.51 5.97 -19.92
N PHE A 385 -27.98 6.54 -18.84
CA PHE A 385 -26.72 7.28 -18.85
C PHE A 385 -25.65 6.51 -18.08
N TYR A 386 -24.46 6.41 -18.67
CA TYR A 386 -23.28 5.84 -18.04
C TYR A 386 -22.28 6.95 -17.73
N ILE A 387 -21.85 7.05 -16.48
CA ILE A 387 -20.84 7.98 -16.02
C ILE A 387 -19.64 7.15 -15.52
N GLY A 388 -18.45 7.46 -16.03
CA GLY A 388 -17.24 6.68 -15.77
C GLY A 388 -16.69 6.79 -14.34
N ASP A 389 -15.84 5.80 -14.02
CA ASP A 389 -15.02 5.50 -12.83
C ASP A 389 -15.65 4.75 -11.66
N HIS A 390 -16.97 4.77 -11.48
CA HIS A 390 -17.68 3.70 -10.76
C HIS A 390 -19.03 3.51 -11.45
N ALA A 391 -19.28 2.31 -11.98
CA ALA A 391 -20.49 2.02 -12.75
C ALA A 391 -21.75 2.19 -11.87
N GLN A 392 -22.29 3.40 -11.86
CA GLN A 392 -23.62 3.72 -11.38
C GLN A 392 -24.49 4.05 -12.58
N GLN A 393 -25.60 3.35 -12.69
CA GLN A 393 -26.55 3.51 -13.79
C GLN A 393 -27.63 4.48 -13.34
N MET A 394 -27.81 5.58 -14.06
CA MET A 394 -28.98 6.45 -13.90
C MET A 394 -30.01 6.09 -14.96
N THR A 395 -31.20 5.71 -14.51
CA THR A 395 -32.32 5.36 -15.38
C THR A 395 -33.44 6.36 -15.16
N LEU A 396 -33.86 7.05 -16.23
CA LEU A 396 -35.06 7.88 -16.22
C LEU A 396 -36.25 7.02 -16.64
N VAL A 397 -37.25 6.91 -15.77
CA VAL A 397 -38.48 6.15 -16.02
C VAL A 397 -39.61 7.11 -16.40
N GLN A 398 -40.26 6.86 -17.53
CA GLN A 398 -41.42 7.64 -17.99
C GLN A 398 -42.75 6.97 -17.58
N ASP A 399 -43.78 7.79 -17.29
CA ASP A 399 -45.12 7.32 -16.89
C ASP A 399 -45.79 6.55 -18.05
N PRO A 400 -46.24 5.29 -17.87
CA PRO A 400 -46.75 4.44 -18.95
C PRO A 400 -48.04 4.95 -19.60
N ASP A 401 -48.77 5.89 -18.97
CA ASP A 401 -50.05 6.42 -19.47
C ASP A 401 -49.92 7.57 -20.48
N PHE A 402 -48.74 7.83 -21.05
CA PHE A 402 -48.53 8.88 -22.05
C PHE A 402 -48.03 8.35 -23.40
N PHE A 403 -48.74 8.74 -24.46
CA PHE A 403 -48.52 8.37 -25.87
C PHE A 403 -47.03 8.40 -26.32
N PRO A 404 -46.64 7.48 -27.23
CA PRO A 404 -45.27 7.43 -27.74
C PRO A 404 -44.93 8.68 -28.55
N LEU A 405 -43.79 9.29 -28.23
CA LEU A 405 -43.20 10.38 -28.99
C LEU A 405 -42.54 9.79 -30.25
N ASP A 406 -43.23 9.86 -31.38
CA ASP A 406 -42.61 9.63 -32.67
C ASP A 406 -41.53 10.70 -32.92
N ARG A 407 -40.30 10.21 -33.13
CA ARG A 407 -39.12 10.89 -33.69
C ARG A 407 -38.85 12.31 -33.18
N VAL A 408 -38.17 12.39 -32.03
CA VAL A 408 -37.35 13.58 -31.70
C VAL A 408 -35.88 13.17 -31.76
N ARG A 409 -35.20 13.51 -32.87
CA ARG A 409 -33.73 13.55 -32.92
C ARG A 409 -33.27 14.78 -32.14
N THR A 410 -32.96 14.61 -30.86
CA THR A 410 -32.30 15.66 -30.07
C THR A 410 -30.79 15.47 -30.19
N GLN A 411 -30.14 16.19 -31.11
CA GLN A 411 -28.68 16.35 -31.06
C GLN A 411 -28.38 17.29 -29.88
N LEU A 412 -27.92 16.72 -28.76
CA LEU A 412 -27.42 17.50 -27.63
C LEU A 412 -26.02 18.03 -27.97
N ALA A 413 -25.93 19.26 -28.46
CA ALA A 413 -24.67 19.99 -28.51
C ALA A 413 -24.33 20.47 -27.08
N VAL A 414 -23.54 19.69 -26.36
CA VAL A 414 -23.02 20.08 -25.05
C VAL A 414 -21.92 21.13 -25.26
N ARG A 415 -22.25 22.40 -25.03
CA ARG A 415 -21.26 23.48 -24.93
C ARG A 415 -20.35 23.22 -23.72
N LYS A 416 -19.03 23.26 -23.95
CA LYS A 416 -17.96 23.17 -22.93
C LYS A 416 -18.32 23.96 -21.66
N LEU A 417 -18.56 23.25 -20.57
CA LEU A 417 -18.57 23.81 -19.21
C LEU A 417 -17.28 23.40 -18.52
N TYR A 418 -16.42 24.37 -18.24
CA TYR A 418 -15.22 24.18 -17.43
C TYR A 418 -15.61 24.37 -15.97
N PHE A 419 -15.50 23.31 -15.16
CA PHE A 419 -15.55 23.41 -13.70
C PHE A 419 -14.25 22.83 -13.14
N LYS A 420 -13.60 23.61 -12.27
CA LYS A 420 -12.25 23.35 -11.76
C LYS A 420 -12.25 22.57 -10.43
N ASP A 421 -13.41 22.34 -9.83
CA ASP A 421 -13.54 21.72 -8.51
C ASP A 421 -14.56 20.57 -8.54
N GLN A 422 -14.29 19.51 -7.76
CA GLN A 422 -15.08 18.29 -7.69
C GLN A 422 -16.53 18.57 -7.29
N VAL A 423 -17.46 18.23 -8.20
CA VAL A 423 -18.90 18.39 -8.01
C VAL A 423 -19.42 17.14 -7.28
N SER A 424 -20.13 17.33 -6.17
CA SER A 424 -20.83 16.22 -5.51
C SER A 424 -21.93 15.66 -6.44
N LEU A 425 -22.17 14.35 -6.44
CA LEU A 425 -23.23 13.69 -7.23
C LEU A 425 -24.60 14.40 -7.10
N PHE A 426 -24.84 15.04 -5.95
CA PHE A 426 -26.04 15.84 -5.69
C PHE A 426 -26.12 17.10 -6.56
N SER A 427 -25.01 17.80 -6.78
CA SER A 427 -24.98 19.02 -7.59
C SER A 427 -25.01 18.73 -9.10
N LEU A 428 -24.52 17.56 -9.52
CA LEU A 428 -24.71 17.06 -10.89
C LEU A 428 -26.17 16.63 -11.14
N GLY A 429 -26.78 15.90 -10.20
CA GLY A 429 -28.20 15.53 -10.26
C GLY A 429 -29.11 16.75 -10.29
N PHE A 430 -28.79 17.79 -9.52
CA PHE A 430 -29.52 19.07 -9.53
C PHE A 430 -29.35 19.82 -10.86
N ALA A 431 -28.15 19.86 -11.43
CA ALA A 431 -27.88 20.51 -12.71
C ALA A 431 -28.58 19.82 -13.90
N VAL A 432 -28.58 18.47 -13.94
CA VAL A 432 -29.31 17.70 -14.95
C VAL A 432 -30.81 17.90 -14.81
N THR A 433 -31.33 17.88 -13.57
CA THR A 433 -32.75 18.14 -13.29
C THR A 433 -33.15 19.56 -13.71
N GLN A 434 -32.33 20.58 -13.43
CA GLN A 434 -32.58 21.96 -13.86
C GLN A 434 -32.50 22.15 -15.38
N MET A 435 -31.56 21.48 -16.07
CA MET A 435 -31.51 21.52 -17.54
C MET A 435 -32.75 20.89 -18.17
N LEU A 436 -33.23 19.76 -17.62
CA LEU A 436 -34.42 19.07 -18.10
C LEU A 436 -35.72 19.80 -17.75
N THR A 437 -35.81 20.49 -16.61
CA THR A 437 -36.97 21.34 -16.28
C THR A 437 -37.01 22.64 -17.09
N LYS A 438 -35.85 23.21 -17.46
CA LYS A 438 -35.79 24.37 -18.39
C LYS A 438 -36.16 24.01 -19.82
N ALA A 439 -35.89 22.77 -20.25
CA ALA A 439 -36.40 22.23 -21.50
C ALA A 439 -37.91 21.93 -21.35
N LYS A 440 -38.75 22.98 -21.49
CA LYS A 440 -40.22 22.92 -21.39
C LYS A 440 -40.81 21.72 -22.15
N LYS A 441 -41.01 20.57 -21.49
CA LYS A 441 -41.99 19.51 -21.81
C LYS A 441 -41.97 18.42 -20.71
N LYS A 442 -42.92 18.56 -19.77
CA LYS A 442 -43.45 17.59 -18.79
C LYS A 442 -42.54 17.19 -17.59
N PRO A 443 -43.12 17.03 -16.38
CA PRO A 443 -42.37 16.67 -15.17
C PRO A 443 -42.03 15.17 -15.15
N PHE A 444 -40.76 14.84 -14.95
CA PHE A 444 -40.34 13.49 -14.55
C PHE A 444 -40.68 13.31 -13.06
N LYS A 445 -41.44 12.25 -12.72
CA LYS A 445 -41.90 12.00 -11.35
C LYS A 445 -40.82 11.41 -10.42
N ARG A 446 -39.84 10.69 -10.97
CA ARG A 446 -38.90 9.90 -10.17
C ARG A 446 -37.55 9.73 -10.86
N LEU A 447 -36.47 10.07 -10.16
CA LEU A 447 -35.10 9.71 -10.50
C LEU A 447 -34.75 8.47 -9.68
N GLU A 448 -34.48 7.34 -10.32
CA GLU A 448 -33.94 6.16 -9.63
C GLU A 448 -32.45 6.02 -9.97
N ILE A 449 -31.62 5.98 -8.93
CA ILE A 449 -30.22 5.62 -9.03
C ILE A 449 -30.15 4.14 -8.67
N ARG A 450 -29.83 3.28 -9.65
CA ARG A 450 -29.68 1.84 -9.41
C ARG A 450 -28.20 1.48 -9.48
N GLN A 451 -27.73 0.82 -8.43
CA GLN A 451 -26.37 0.29 -8.36
C GLN A 451 -26.42 -1.16 -8.83
N CYS A 452 -26.09 -1.40 -10.10
CA CYS A 452 -26.07 -2.74 -10.68
C CYS A 452 -24.74 -3.41 -10.33
N TYR A 453 -24.77 -4.41 -9.45
CA TYR A 453 -23.65 -5.32 -9.24
C TYR A 453 -23.79 -6.51 -10.19
N TYR A 454 -22.75 -6.81 -10.96
CA TYR A 454 -22.61 -8.10 -11.62
C TYR A 454 -22.13 -9.11 -10.56
N PRO A 455 -22.93 -10.11 -10.15
CA PRO A 455 -22.48 -11.09 -9.19
C PRO A 455 -21.48 -12.03 -9.87
N ASN A 456 -20.60 -12.64 -9.08
CA ASN A 456 -19.82 -13.78 -9.50
C ASN A 456 -20.78 -14.88 -10.02
N ILE A 457 -20.72 -15.18 -11.31
CA ILE A 457 -21.65 -16.08 -12.02
C ILE A 457 -21.74 -17.46 -11.34
N GLY A 458 -20.65 -17.93 -10.72
CA GLY A 458 -20.65 -19.17 -9.95
C GLY A 458 -21.55 -19.13 -8.71
N ALA A 459 -21.60 -18.01 -8.00
CA ALA A 459 -22.40 -17.85 -6.79
C ALA A 459 -23.90 -17.72 -7.08
N LEU A 460 -24.27 -17.16 -8.24
CA LEU A 460 -25.65 -17.14 -8.73
C LEU A 460 -26.14 -18.54 -9.11
N LYS A 461 -25.31 -19.34 -9.79
CA LYS A 461 -25.64 -20.72 -10.18
C LYS A 461 -25.82 -21.65 -8.96
N GLU A 462 -24.98 -21.52 -7.93
CA GLU A 462 -25.09 -22.34 -6.72
C GLU A 462 -26.31 -22.00 -5.85
N ASN A 463 -26.64 -20.72 -5.69
CA ASN A 463 -27.66 -20.31 -4.73
C ASN A 463 -29.06 -20.15 -5.36
N TYR A 464 -29.14 -19.88 -6.68
CA TYR A 464 -30.41 -19.62 -7.36
C TYR A 464 -30.45 -20.25 -8.77
N PRO A 465 -30.39 -21.60 -8.88
CA PRO A 465 -30.31 -22.30 -10.16
C PRO A 465 -31.53 -22.10 -11.08
N TYR A 466 -32.64 -21.57 -10.55
CA TYR A 466 -33.90 -21.39 -11.29
C TYR A 466 -34.30 -19.93 -11.50
N SER A 467 -33.46 -18.95 -11.14
CA SER A 467 -33.78 -17.54 -11.43
C SER A 467 -33.79 -17.29 -12.95
N GLU A 468 -34.67 -16.39 -13.40
CA GLU A 468 -34.74 -15.95 -14.80
C GLU A 468 -33.39 -15.39 -15.26
N ASP A 469 -32.64 -14.74 -14.37
CA ASP A 469 -31.29 -14.23 -14.63
C ASP A 469 -30.28 -15.36 -14.88
N CYS A 470 -30.36 -16.49 -14.15
CA CYS A 470 -29.56 -17.68 -14.40
C CYS A 470 -29.87 -18.31 -15.77
N LYS A 471 -31.17 -18.36 -16.15
CA LYS A 471 -31.58 -18.88 -17.47
C LYS A 471 -31.10 -17.97 -18.60
N LEU A 472 -31.14 -16.65 -18.41
CA LEU A 472 -30.64 -15.69 -19.39
C LEU A 472 -29.12 -15.81 -19.58
N LEU A 473 -28.37 -15.93 -18.49
CA LEU A 473 -26.92 -16.14 -18.52
C LEU A 473 -26.54 -17.48 -19.16
N GLN A 474 -27.31 -18.54 -18.90
CA GLN A 474 -27.12 -19.84 -19.54
C GLN A 474 -27.43 -19.80 -21.05
N LYS A 475 -28.34 -18.92 -21.48
CA LYS A 475 -28.63 -18.68 -22.89
C LYS A 475 -27.53 -17.88 -23.60
N ILE A 476 -26.86 -16.99 -22.88
CA ILE A 476 -25.69 -16.23 -23.36
C ILE A 476 -24.44 -17.14 -23.44
N GLU A 477 -24.25 -18.08 -22.53
CA GLU A 477 -23.14 -19.07 -22.60
C GLU A 477 -23.28 -20.07 -23.75
N ASN A 478 -24.51 -20.32 -24.23
CA ASN A 478 -24.79 -21.27 -25.31
C ASN A 478 -24.74 -20.63 -26.72
N HIS A 479 -24.47 -19.33 -26.80
CA HIS A 479 -24.28 -18.57 -28.04
C HIS A 479 -22.87 -18.00 -28.09
#